data_AF-A0A2E8R7N7-F1
#
_entry.id   AF-A0A2E8R7N7-F1
#
_cell.length_a   1.000
_cell.length_b   1.000
_cell.length_c   1.000
_cell.angle_alpha   90.00
_cell.angle_beta   90.00
_cell.angle_gamma   90.00
#
_symmetry.space_group_name_H-M   'P 1'
#
loop_
_entity.id
_entity.type
_entity.pdbx_description
1 polymer ?
#
loop_
_entity_poly.entity_id
_entity_poly.type
_entity_poly.pdbx_seq_one_letter_code
_entity_poly.pdbx_strand_id
1 'polypeptide(L)'
;MIDRGLRNKAFDLVDAVEIKNGRGTLKENEFSKNLAARLNMPGTGASDAHKLSDIGTYATYFENNIKNLEDFIAAIKSGRFHATNVREFTLQTANS
;
A
#
# COMPACT_ATOMS: atom_id res chain seq x y z
N MET A 1 13.25 -8.42 -14.99
CA MET A 1 11.84 -7.95 -14.96
C MET A 1 11.70 -6.60 -14.25
N ILE A 2 12.30 -6.42 -13.07
CA ILE A 2 12.28 -5.12 -12.35
C ILE A 2 12.84 -3.98 -13.21
N ASP A 3 13.97 -4.17 -13.91
CA ASP A 3 14.56 -3.12 -14.75
C ASP A 3 13.66 -2.62 -15.86
N ARG A 4 12.73 -3.46 -16.34
CA ARG A 4 11.70 -3.05 -17.30
C ARG A 4 10.63 -2.20 -16.61
N GLY A 5 10.21 -2.60 -15.41
CA GLY A 5 9.27 -1.83 -14.60
C GLY A 5 9.79 -0.43 -14.28
N LEU A 6 11.06 -0.31 -13.90
CA LEU A 6 11.70 0.97 -13.57
C LEU A 6 11.69 2.01 -14.70
N ARG A 7 11.51 1.58 -15.96
CA ARG A 7 11.43 2.48 -17.12
C ARG A 7 10.02 2.99 -17.41
N ASN A 8 9.02 2.61 -16.60
CA ASN A 8 7.65 3.03 -16.83
C ASN A 8 7.44 4.47 -16.34
N LYS A 9 7.16 5.39 -17.27
CA LYS A 9 6.89 6.80 -16.99
C LYS A 9 5.63 7.07 -16.17
N ALA A 10 4.77 6.06 -15.97
CA ALA A 10 3.64 6.19 -15.07
C ALA A 10 4.08 6.52 -13.63
N PHE A 11 5.28 6.10 -13.21
CA PHE A 11 5.83 6.42 -11.90
C PHE A 11 6.16 7.91 -11.71
N ASP A 12 6.31 8.67 -12.80
CA ASP A 12 6.50 10.12 -12.75
C ASP A 12 5.17 10.87 -12.45
N LEU A 13 4.04 10.17 -12.47
CA LEU A 13 2.69 10.75 -12.39
C LEU A 13 1.93 10.34 -11.12
N VAL A 14 2.51 9.51 -10.26
CA VAL A 14 1.84 8.95 -9.08
C VAL A 14 2.65 9.22 -7.82
N ASP A 15 1.96 9.33 -6.69
CA ASP A 15 2.61 9.60 -5.39
C ASP A 15 3.06 8.31 -4.67
N ALA A 16 2.51 7.15 -5.05
CA ALA A 16 2.72 5.89 -4.34
C ALA A 16 2.48 4.66 -5.24
N VAL A 17 2.95 3.50 -4.79
CA VAL A 17 2.74 2.20 -5.45
C VAL A 17 1.97 1.26 -4.52
N GLU A 18 0.97 0.54 -5.05
CA GLU A 18 0.34 -0.53 -4.27
C GLU A 18 1.27 -1.75 -4.20
N ILE A 19 1.76 -2.04 -2.99
CA ILE A 19 2.71 -3.13 -2.73
C ILE A 19 2.07 -4.33 -2.01
N LYS A 20 0.84 -4.17 -1.54
CA LYS A 20 0.05 -5.21 -0.87
C LYS A 20 -1.40 -5.18 -1.37
N ASN A 21 -1.68 -5.93 -2.43
CA ASN A 21 -3.01 -6.13 -2.97
C ASN A 21 -3.56 -7.48 -2.50
N GLY A 22 -4.79 -7.49 -1.97
CA GLY A 22 -5.45 -8.69 -1.42
C GLY A 22 -5.73 -9.78 -2.46
N ARG A 23 -5.79 -9.43 -3.74
CA ARG A 23 -5.96 -10.34 -4.86
C ARG A 23 -4.65 -10.64 -5.59
N GLY A 24 -3.58 -9.91 -5.28
CA GLY A 24 -2.24 -10.17 -5.78
C GLY A 24 -1.60 -11.40 -5.13
N THR A 25 -0.91 -12.20 -5.93
CA THR A 25 -0.11 -13.32 -5.42
C THR A 25 1.07 -12.81 -4.57
N LEU A 26 1.65 -13.68 -3.75
CA LEU A 26 2.84 -13.34 -2.96
C LEU A 26 4.00 -12.82 -3.82
N LYS A 27 4.19 -13.40 -5.02
CA LYS A 27 5.24 -13.00 -5.96
C LYS A 27 4.97 -11.61 -6.56
N GLU A 28 3.72 -11.29 -6.89
CA GLU A 28 3.34 -9.97 -7.41
C GLU A 28 3.50 -8.88 -6.34
N ASN A 29 3.05 -9.14 -5.12
CA ASN A 29 3.23 -8.22 -4.00
C ASN A 29 4.73 -7.98 -3.69
N GLU A 30 5.56 -9.03 -3.69
CA GLU A 30 7.01 -8.88 -3.54
C GLU A 30 7.65 -8.13 -4.72
N PHE A 31 7.18 -8.35 -5.95
CA PHE A 31 7.64 -7.59 -7.11
C PHE A 31 7.34 -6.09 -6.95
N SER A 32 6.10 -5.73 -6.62
CA SER A 32 5.68 -4.34 -6.41
C SER A 32 6.44 -3.69 -5.26
N LYS A 33 6.65 -4.40 -4.16
CA LYS A 33 7.46 -3.93 -3.02
C LYS A 33 8.90 -3.62 -3.43
N ASN A 34 9.55 -4.53 -4.15
CA ASN A 34 10.93 -4.32 -4.61
C ASN A 34 11.03 -3.19 -5.63
N LEU A 35 10.01 -3.02 -6.48
CA LEU A 35 9.94 -1.93 -7.44
C LEU A 35 9.78 -0.57 -6.75
N ALA A 36 8.85 -0.45 -5.80
CA ALA A 36 8.64 0.77 -5.01
C ALA A 36 9.90 1.17 -4.23
N ALA A 37 10.59 0.19 -3.62
CA ALA A 37 11.86 0.43 -2.91
C ALA A 37 12.95 0.98 -3.83
N ARG A 38 13.08 0.44 -5.06
CA ARG A 38 14.05 0.92 -6.06
C ARG A 38 13.72 2.31 -6.60
N LEU A 39 12.43 2.68 -6.64
CA LEU A 39 11.94 4.00 -7.04
C LEU A 39 11.95 5.01 -5.89
N ASN A 40 12.28 4.58 -4.66
CA ASN A 40 12.15 5.38 -3.45
C ASN A 40 10.73 5.96 -3.26
N MET A 41 9.71 5.16 -3.58
CA MET A 41 8.31 5.53 -3.49
C MET A 41 7.63 4.85 -2.29
N PRO A 42 6.70 5.54 -1.61
CA PRO A 42 5.92 4.94 -0.53
C PRO A 42 4.96 3.86 -1.06
N GLY A 43 4.64 2.90 -0.19
CA GLY A 43 3.85 1.71 -0.53
C GLY A 43 2.48 1.69 0.13
N THR A 44 1.42 1.57 -0.67
CA THR A 44 0.04 1.39 -0.19
C THR A 44 -0.36 -0.08 -0.17
N GLY A 45 -1.45 -0.38 0.53
CA GLY A 45 -2.12 -1.67 0.46
C GLY A 45 -3.64 -1.55 0.49
N ALA A 46 -4.32 -2.47 -0.19
CA ALA A 46 -5.77 -2.58 -0.22
C ALA A 46 -6.23 -4.05 -0.33
N SER A 47 -7.46 -4.30 0.10
CA SER A 47 -8.08 -5.61 -0.03
C SER A 47 -8.45 -5.98 -1.48
N ASP A 48 -8.73 -4.98 -2.33
CA ASP A 48 -9.37 -5.16 -3.64
C ASP A 48 -10.58 -6.13 -3.56
N ALA A 49 -11.43 -5.93 -2.55
CA ALA A 49 -12.44 -6.90 -2.15
C ALA A 49 -13.57 -7.05 -3.19
N HIS A 50 -13.81 -8.28 -3.63
CA HIS A 50 -14.93 -8.65 -4.51
C HIS A 50 -15.97 -9.55 -3.82
N LYS A 51 -15.62 -10.09 -2.64
CA LYS A 51 -16.49 -10.86 -1.74
C LYS A 51 -16.17 -10.51 -0.28
N LEU A 52 -17.09 -10.87 0.62
CA LEU A 52 -16.97 -10.58 2.05
C LEU A 52 -15.65 -11.07 2.68
N SER A 53 -15.16 -12.23 2.25
CA SER A 53 -13.92 -12.80 2.79
C SER A 53 -12.64 -12.09 2.36
N ASP A 54 -12.71 -11.19 1.38
CA ASP A 54 -11.57 -10.39 0.92
C ASP A 54 -11.39 -9.13 1.78
N ILE A 55 -12.46 -8.68 2.47
CA ILE A 55 -12.46 -7.48 3.30
C ILE A 55 -11.39 -7.60 4.39
N GLY A 56 -10.62 -6.53 4.57
CA GLY A 56 -9.59 -6.48 5.62
C GLY A 56 -8.45 -7.48 5.42
N THR A 57 -8.06 -7.75 4.18
CA THR A 57 -6.81 -8.50 3.91
C THR A 57 -5.60 -7.59 4.08
N TYR A 58 -5.55 -6.50 3.30
CA TYR A 58 -4.57 -5.43 3.45
C TYR A 58 -5.27 -4.07 3.53
N ALA A 59 -4.58 -3.11 4.16
CA ALA A 59 -4.97 -1.72 4.21
C ALA A 59 -3.73 -0.82 4.19
N THR A 60 -3.97 0.48 4.03
CA THR A 60 -2.95 1.51 4.21
C THR A 60 -3.15 2.16 5.56
N TYR A 61 -2.16 2.03 6.45
CA TYR A 61 -2.15 2.70 7.73
C TYR A 61 -1.56 4.10 7.57
N PHE A 62 -2.31 5.12 7.96
CA PHE A 62 -1.87 6.52 7.96
C PHE A 62 -1.45 6.94 9.37
N GLU A 63 -0.29 7.60 9.48
CA GLU A 63 0.15 8.18 10.77
C GLU A 63 -0.70 9.40 11.16
N ASN A 64 -1.21 10.12 10.16
CA ASN A 64 -2.11 11.25 10.34
C ASN A 64 -3.56 10.76 10.50
N ASN A 65 -4.34 11.45 11.34
CA ASN A 65 -5.79 11.24 11.42
C ASN A 65 -6.49 11.86 10.21
N ILE A 66 -7.17 11.03 9.42
CA ILE A 66 -7.82 11.44 8.16
C ILE A 66 -9.30 11.70 8.42
N LYS A 67 -9.76 12.95 8.29
CA LYS A 67 -11.17 13.32 8.54
C LYS A 67 -11.94 13.68 7.27
N ASN A 68 -11.24 14.03 6.19
CA ASN A 68 -11.81 14.46 4.92
C ASN A 68 -10.87 14.08 3.75
N LEU A 69 -11.28 14.48 2.54
CA LEU A 69 -10.53 14.17 1.32
C LEU A 69 -9.20 14.96 1.25
N GLU A 70 -9.20 16.19 1.73
CA GLU A 70 -8.03 17.06 1.74
C GLU A 70 -6.92 16.47 2.63
N ASP A 71 -7.27 15.99 3.83
CA ASP A 71 -6.38 15.27 4.74
C ASP A 71 -5.82 14.02 4.08
N PHE A 72 -6.67 13.26 3.37
CA PHE A 72 -6.28 12.04 2.68
C PHE A 72 -5.25 12.33 1.57
N ILE A 73 -5.52 13.33 0.73
CA ILE A 73 -4.59 13.75 -0.33
C ILE A 73 -3.27 14.23 0.27
N ALA A 74 -3.31 15.03 1.33
CA ALA A 74 -2.11 15.51 2.01
C ALA A 74 -1.29 14.36 2.62
N ALA A 75 -1.95 13.37 3.22
CA ALA A 75 -1.30 12.20 3.78
C ALA A 75 -0.61 11.34 2.71
N ILE A 76 -1.28 11.09 1.58
CA ILE A 76 -0.68 10.39 0.43
C ILE A 76 0.55 11.14 -0.10
N LYS A 77 0.42 12.45 -0.34
CA LYS A 77 1.54 13.27 -0.83
C LYS A 77 2.72 13.37 0.15
N SER A 78 2.45 13.20 1.45
CA SER A 78 3.50 13.24 2.47
C SER A 78 4.35 11.97 2.54
N GLY A 79 3.86 10.84 2.01
CA GLY A 79 4.50 9.53 2.15
C GLY A 79 4.46 8.93 3.55
N ARG A 80 3.82 9.58 4.55
CA ARG A 80 3.73 9.10 5.94
C ARG A 80 2.60 8.08 6.15
N PHE A 81 2.78 6.92 5.54
CA PHE A 81 1.88 5.78 5.64
C PHE A 81 2.62 4.49 5.29
N HIS A 82 2.03 3.36 5.63
CA HIS A 82 2.55 2.06 5.21
C HIS A 82 1.44 1.04 4.97
N ALA A 83 1.68 0.14 4.02
CA ALA A 83 0.84 -1.02 3.79
C ALA A 83 0.89 -1.98 4.99
N THR A 84 -0.26 -2.47 5.45
CA THR A 84 -0.37 -3.39 6.58
C THR A 84 -1.30 -4.56 6.29
N ASN A 85 -1.01 -5.73 6.87
CA ASN A 85 -1.95 -6.83 6.95
C ASN A 85 -2.90 -6.57 8.12
N VAL A 86 -4.17 -6.29 7.82
CA VAL A 86 -5.16 -5.91 8.84
C VAL A 86 -5.37 -7.03 9.86
N ARG A 87 -5.24 -8.30 9.44
CA ARG A 87 -5.44 -9.46 10.31
C ARG A 87 -4.29 -9.63 11.32
N GLU A 88 -3.08 -9.25 10.94
CA GLU A 88 -1.91 -9.26 11.83
C GLU A 88 -1.88 -8.02 12.73
N PHE A 89 -2.33 -6.86 12.22
CA PHE A 89 -2.36 -5.60 12.96
C PHE A 89 -3.26 -5.68 14.20
N THR A 90 -4.44 -6.29 14.10
CA THR A 90 -5.37 -6.44 15.24
C THR A 90 -4.77 -7.27 16.39
N LEU A 91 -3.83 -8.18 16.11
CA LEU A 91 -3.18 -9.00 17.13
C LEU A 91 -2.07 -8.23 17.89
N GLN A 92 -1.46 -7.23 17.27
CA GLN A 92 -0.42 -6.41 17.93
C GLN A 92 -1.04 -5.36 18.84
N THR A 93 -2.13 -4.71 18.43
CA THR A 93 -2.83 -3.71 19.25
C THR A 93 -3.60 -4.30 20.42
N ALA A 94 -4.03 -5.56 20.34
CA ALA A 94 -4.69 -6.26 21.45
C ALA A 94 -3.73 -6.67 22.59
N ASN A 95 -2.41 -6.62 22.35
CA ASN A 95 -1.37 -6.98 23.32
C ASN A 95 -0.53 -5.77 23.77
N SER A 96 -1.00 -4.55 23.50
CA SER A 96 -0.33 -3.27 23.82
C SER A 96 -1.11 -2.48 24.87
#